data_AF-A0A8S0ZUL4-F1
#
_entry.id   AF-A0A8S0ZUL4-F1
#
_cell.length_a   1.000
_cell.length_b   1.000
_cell.length_c   1.000
_cell.angle_alpha   90.00
_cell.angle_beta   90.00
_cell.angle_gamma   90.00
#
_symmetry.space_group_name_H-M   'P 1'
#
loop_
_entity.id
_entity.type
_entity.pdbx_description
1 polymer ?
#
loop_
_entity_poly.entity_id
_entity_poly.type
_entity_poly.pdbx_seq_one_letter_code
_entity_poly.pdbx_strand_id
1 'polypeptide(L)'
;MFNNILINQYYSFKVTYKKYHSVPFLEFYKKITGETISEQYFEILKKRHPHIGHINDDRLQCTLQILHKFGITPEEACQHLHVFSMNPITMDNYGEILKECGFVTISPPHIIKYHTLARSRTIAQLKKEGFLSQDVILEQNVLDKLKDWPDSDKILHNFPDSRSSILMVRTSVLERYLFWKLSISTNEFQKCCKNYLPLKHKPMSDIQEAINIALNEIKFDIAGVRRNGFIICADPLHTKLLLENIKTLAGMDIREVIKMEPAILKNNYNSVLQIRDILEEYRISHEAQRRCLKVYCMRPDTIRQRLEEFKNSKEFQILSTNPRVLYMVIHKNKMMARLKKIETANKQCYSLNHLVSSNKVFNTYISSFGAKVCSRDIAVLITSSLTNLSRDAKCTELKDVLLKKLRRHKYWLHVAVNVIDENIQFLRQKFRDESILDNCHILLYPVTEVEHYINALLNLREGKRRQETFAYDLHYSNVRCASLTDDQILSLVLYEIEKKYHFSGDGIWTKQEGNKVDTLSSK
;
A
#
# COMPACT_ATOMS: atom_id res chain seq x y z
N MET A 1 -17.06 6.46 37.41
CA MET A 1 -16.11 7.58 37.54
C MET A 1 -14.70 7.08 37.89
N PHE A 2 -14.22 6.03 37.23
CA PHE A 2 -12.83 5.56 37.22
C PHE A 2 -12.68 4.75 35.93
N ASN A 3 -12.24 5.41 34.84
CA ASN A 3 -11.83 4.80 33.57
C ASN A 3 -11.16 5.88 32.70
N ASN A 4 -10.15 6.56 33.25
CA ASN A 4 -9.42 7.63 32.56
C ASN A 4 -7.92 7.67 32.89
N ILE A 5 -7.31 6.55 33.28
CA ILE A 5 -5.85 6.49 33.56
C ILE A 5 -5.22 5.35 32.77
N LEU A 6 -5.28 5.41 31.44
CA LEU A 6 -4.49 4.51 30.57
C LEU A 6 -3.91 5.16 29.32
N ILE A 7 -4.04 6.48 29.11
CA ILE A 7 -3.61 7.12 27.84
C ILE A 7 -2.95 8.49 28.06
N ASN A 8 -2.00 8.64 28.98
CA ASN A 8 -1.17 9.85 29.01
C ASN A 8 0.16 9.61 29.71
N GLN A 9 1.10 8.98 29.01
CA GLN A 9 2.53 9.11 29.30
C GLN A 9 3.35 8.62 28.09
N TYR A 10 3.37 9.44 27.04
CA TYR A 10 4.35 9.34 25.97
C TYR A 10 4.98 10.72 25.72
N TYR A 11 6.31 10.74 25.84
CA TYR A 11 7.29 11.74 25.42
C TYR A 11 7.43 13.06 26.20
N SER A 12 8.42 13.08 27.09
CA SER A 12 9.49 14.09 27.07
C SER A 12 10.55 13.71 28.09
N PHE A 13 11.72 13.21 27.68
CA PHE A 13 12.96 13.49 28.42
C PHE A 13 14.21 13.42 27.53
N LYS A 14 15.08 14.40 27.79
CA LYS A 14 16.32 14.70 27.07
C LYS A 14 17.34 13.57 27.22
N VAL A 15 18.01 13.29 26.11
CA VAL A 15 19.16 12.38 26.01
C VAL A 15 20.37 13.01 26.73
N THR A 16 20.91 12.29 27.70
CA THR A 16 22.27 12.53 28.21
C THR A 16 23.12 11.30 27.95
N TYR A 17 24.08 11.45 27.04
CA TYR A 17 25.04 10.42 26.68
C TYR A 17 26.00 10.13 27.85
N LYS A 18 26.02 8.90 28.35
CA LYS A 18 27.16 8.36 29.10
C LYS A 18 27.59 7.01 28.52
N LYS A 19 28.90 6.91 28.28
CA LYS A 19 29.62 5.82 27.64
C LYS A 19 29.73 4.61 28.59
N TYR A 20 28.87 3.62 28.37
CA TYR A 20 29.10 2.20 28.13
C TYR A 20 27.82 1.78 27.40
N HIS A 21 27.90 1.15 26.23
CA HIS A 21 26.70 0.86 25.41
C HIS A 21 25.83 -0.19 26.11
N SER A 22 24.98 0.27 27.04
CA SER A 22 24.13 -0.56 27.87
C SER A 22 23.02 -1.14 27.01
N VAL A 23 23.06 -2.46 26.84
CA VAL A 23 21.86 -3.19 26.42
C VAL A 23 20.90 -3.07 27.61
N PRO A 24 19.73 -2.43 27.48
CA PRO A 24 18.77 -2.25 28.58
C PRO A 24 18.49 -3.53 29.37
N PHE A 25 18.45 -4.66 28.67
CA PHE A 25 18.31 -5.98 29.27
C PHE A 25 19.42 -6.33 30.29
N LEU A 26 20.68 -5.97 30.04
CA LEU A 26 21.79 -6.27 30.96
C LEU A 26 21.72 -5.45 32.24
N GLU A 27 21.34 -4.17 32.14
CA GLU A 27 21.11 -3.31 33.30
C GLU A 27 19.93 -3.83 34.12
N PHE A 28 18.84 -4.19 33.44
CA PHE A 28 17.68 -4.81 34.07
C PHE A 28 18.02 -6.13 34.77
N TYR A 29 18.74 -7.04 34.10
CA TYR A 29 19.12 -8.32 34.69
C TYR A 29 19.92 -8.11 35.97
N LYS A 30 20.95 -7.25 35.93
CA LYS A 30 21.75 -6.91 37.11
C LYS A 30 20.91 -6.31 38.24
N LYS A 31 19.95 -5.46 37.92
CA LYS A 31 19.06 -4.84 38.91
C LYS A 31 18.19 -5.86 39.63
N ILE A 32 17.72 -6.88 38.92
CA ILE A 32 16.78 -7.89 39.45
C ILE A 32 17.52 -9.05 40.14
N THR A 33 18.59 -9.57 39.55
CA THR A 33 19.29 -10.75 40.08
C THR A 33 20.47 -10.39 40.99
N GLY A 34 20.95 -9.15 40.95
CA GLY A 34 22.20 -8.73 41.60
C GLY A 34 23.47 -9.21 40.87
N GLU A 35 23.33 -10.03 39.82
CA GLU A 35 24.44 -10.64 39.10
C GLU A 35 24.76 -9.88 37.82
N THR A 36 26.04 -9.79 37.48
CA THR A 36 26.47 -9.25 36.18
C THR A 36 26.76 -10.40 35.22
N ILE A 37 26.10 -10.41 34.07
CA ILE A 37 26.35 -11.38 32.99
C ILE A 37 27.74 -11.08 32.41
N SER A 38 28.66 -12.05 32.47
CA SER A 38 30.00 -11.90 31.87
C SER A 38 29.92 -11.79 30.35
N GLU A 39 30.87 -11.08 29.72
CA GLU A 39 30.88 -10.90 28.25
C GLU A 39 30.90 -12.24 27.50
N GLN A 40 31.68 -13.21 27.99
CA GLN A 40 31.74 -14.56 27.42
C GLN A 40 30.40 -15.29 27.51
N TYR A 41 29.70 -15.18 28.65
CA TYR A 41 28.38 -15.78 28.82
C TYR A 41 27.32 -15.05 27.98
N PHE A 42 27.42 -13.74 27.83
CA PHE A 42 26.53 -12.95 26.99
C PHE A 42 26.64 -13.34 25.50
N GLU A 43 27.84 -13.62 25.00
CA GLU A 43 28.02 -14.12 23.63
C GLU A 43 27.41 -15.53 23.43
N ILE A 44 27.48 -16.39 24.45
CA ILE A 44 26.79 -17.68 24.45
C ILE A 44 25.26 -17.47 24.45
N LEU A 45 24.76 -16.52 25.24
CA LEU A 45 23.34 -16.17 25.28
C LEU A 45 22.88 -15.62 23.93
N LYS A 46 23.62 -14.74 23.27
CA LYS A 46 23.28 -14.27 21.92
C LYS A 46 23.22 -15.42 20.92
N LYS A 47 24.11 -16.41 20.99
CA LYS A 47 24.06 -17.60 20.13
C LYS A 47 22.78 -18.41 20.35
N ARG A 48 22.31 -18.55 21.60
CA ARG A 48 21.06 -19.26 21.93
C ARG A 48 19.81 -18.41 21.69
N HIS A 49 19.94 -17.10 21.83
CA HIS A 49 18.87 -16.11 21.89
C HIS A 49 19.29 -14.84 21.12
N PRO A 50 19.24 -14.87 19.78
CA PRO A 50 19.84 -13.82 18.93
C PRO A 50 19.30 -12.41 19.17
N HIS A 51 18.06 -12.29 19.66
CA HIS A 51 17.40 -11.00 19.86
C HIS A 51 17.73 -10.33 21.20
N ILE A 52 18.37 -11.04 22.14
CA ILE A 52 18.61 -10.54 23.49
C ILE A 52 19.55 -9.33 23.51
N GLY A 53 20.48 -9.26 22.55
CA GLY A 53 21.44 -8.15 22.41
C GLY A 53 20.85 -6.85 21.84
N HIS A 54 19.61 -6.87 21.37
CA HIS A 54 18.95 -5.73 20.71
C HIS A 54 17.64 -5.32 21.37
N ILE A 55 17.40 -5.77 22.61
CA ILE A 55 16.21 -5.38 23.37
C ILE A 55 16.37 -3.93 23.80
N ASN A 56 15.50 -3.06 23.31
CA ASN A 56 15.37 -1.68 23.79
C ASN A 56 14.43 -1.60 25.02
N ASP A 57 14.42 -0.45 25.70
CA ASP A 57 13.58 -0.23 26.88
C ASP A 57 12.10 -0.50 26.62
N ASP A 58 11.55 0.01 25.51
CA ASP A 58 10.14 -0.17 25.16
C ASP A 58 9.75 -1.65 25.04
N ARG A 59 10.58 -2.45 24.36
CA ARG A 59 10.34 -3.89 24.21
C ARG A 59 10.48 -4.62 25.53
N LEU A 60 11.43 -4.23 26.36
CA LEU A 60 11.62 -4.80 27.70
C LEU A 60 10.39 -4.54 28.57
N GLN A 61 9.92 -3.28 28.65
CA GLN A 61 8.74 -2.89 29.41
C GLN A 61 7.49 -3.62 28.92
N CYS A 62 7.27 -3.68 27.61
CA CYS A 62 6.16 -4.43 27.02
C CYS A 62 6.19 -5.92 27.40
N THR A 63 7.36 -6.55 27.33
CA THR A 63 7.54 -7.95 27.74
C THR A 63 7.19 -8.15 29.21
N LEU A 64 7.68 -7.28 30.09
CA LEU A 64 7.43 -7.38 31.54
C LEU A 64 5.95 -7.16 31.88
N GLN A 65 5.28 -6.22 31.21
CA GLN A 65 3.84 -5.99 31.39
C GLN A 65 3.02 -7.24 31.02
N ILE A 66 3.37 -7.90 29.91
CA ILE A 66 2.71 -9.15 29.50
C ILE A 66 2.97 -10.26 30.51
N LEU A 67 4.22 -10.43 30.99
CA LEU A 67 4.53 -11.46 31.98
C LEU A 67 3.79 -11.21 33.30
N HIS A 68 3.75 -9.97 33.76
CA HIS A 68 3.03 -9.55 34.97
C HIS A 68 1.52 -9.85 34.87
N LYS A 69 0.91 -9.72 33.68
CA LYS A 69 -0.50 -10.08 33.43
C LYS A 69 -0.82 -11.54 33.77
N PHE A 70 0.17 -12.43 33.72
CA PHE A 70 0.04 -13.85 34.07
C PHE A 70 0.62 -14.18 35.46
N GLY A 71 0.96 -13.17 36.26
CA GLY A 71 1.51 -13.35 37.61
C GLY A 71 2.99 -13.74 37.63
N ILE A 72 3.71 -13.61 36.52
CA ILE A 72 5.14 -13.96 36.43
C ILE A 72 5.97 -12.76 36.91
N THR A 73 6.85 -12.98 37.87
CA THR A 73 7.70 -11.90 38.41
C THR A 73 8.94 -11.64 37.53
N PRO A 74 9.54 -10.44 37.62
CA PRO A 74 10.81 -10.14 36.96
C PRO A 74 11.92 -11.16 37.27
N GLU A 75 11.98 -11.65 38.51
CA GLU A 75 12.96 -12.63 38.97
C GLU A 75 12.77 -13.98 38.27
N GLU A 76 11.54 -14.47 38.20
CA GLU A 76 11.18 -15.70 37.47
C GLU A 76 11.47 -15.58 35.96
N ALA A 77 11.21 -14.41 35.39
CA ALA A 77 11.52 -14.13 33.99
C ALA A 77 13.03 -14.18 33.71
N CYS A 78 13.85 -13.65 34.63
CA CYS A 78 15.32 -13.69 34.54
C CYS A 78 15.87 -15.12 34.62
N GLN A 79 15.20 -16.05 35.29
CA GLN A 79 15.58 -17.47 35.28
C GLN A 79 15.31 -18.14 33.92
N HIS A 80 14.45 -17.55 33.08
CA HIS A 80 14.01 -18.09 31.80
C HIS A 80 14.17 -17.09 30.65
N LEU A 81 15.41 -16.72 30.36
CA LEU A 81 15.78 -15.65 29.42
C LEU A 81 15.16 -15.73 28.01
N HIS A 82 14.69 -16.92 27.59
CA HIS A 82 14.03 -17.08 26.29
C HIS A 82 12.79 -16.18 26.15
N VAL A 83 12.05 -15.89 27.24
CA VAL A 83 10.84 -15.04 27.16
C VAL A 83 11.14 -13.66 26.59
N PHE A 84 12.32 -13.10 26.87
CA PHE A 84 12.75 -11.80 26.34
C PHE A 84 13.10 -11.84 24.85
N SER A 85 13.32 -13.04 24.29
CA SER A 85 13.59 -13.24 22.86
C SER A 85 12.34 -13.57 22.05
N MET A 86 11.23 -13.89 22.71
CA MET A 86 9.96 -14.18 22.05
C MET A 86 9.36 -12.91 21.44
N ASN A 87 8.43 -13.10 20.50
CA ASN A 87 7.58 -12.01 20.02
C ASN A 87 6.53 -11.69 21.10
N PRO A 88 6.39 -10.43 21.55
CA PRO A 88 5.45 -10.07 22.61
C PRO A 88 4.00 -10.47 22.33
N ILE A 89 3.52 -10.30 21.09
CA ILE A 89 2.15 -10.66 20.70
C ILE A 89 1.96 -12.18 20.79
N THR A 90 2.93 -12.95 20.33
CA THR A 90 2.90 -14.41 20.43
C THR A 90 2.91 -14.87 21.89
N MET A 91 3.72 -14.23 22.73
CA MET A 91 3.82 -14.51 24.16
C MET A 91 2.49 -14.25 24.89
N ASP A 92 1.86 -13.10 24.63
CA ASP A 92 0.57 -12.75 25.22
C ASP A 92 -0.53 -13.74 24.77
N ASN A 93 -0.59 -14.07 23.48
CA ASN A 93 -1.53 -15.06 22.95
C ASN A 93 -1.36 -16.43 23.62
N TYR A 94 -0.12 -16.89 23.84
CA TYR A 94 0.13 -18.18 24.47
C TYR A 94 -0.30 -18.18 25.94
N GLY A 95 0.02 -17.12 26.69
CA GLY A 95 -0.44 -16.97 28.07
C GLY A 95 -1.97 -16.92 28.17
N GLU A 96 -2.64 -16.14 27.32
CA GLU A 96 -4.10 -16.06 27.29
C GLU A 96 -4.74 -17.40 26.94
N ILE A 97 -4.20 -18.15 25.98
CA ILE A 97 -4.73 -19.48 25.64
C ILE A 97 -4.60 -20.43 26.82
N LEU A 98 -3.46 -20.45 27.52
CA LEU A 98 -3.26 -21.31 28.69
C LEU A 98 -4.26 -20.95 29.80
N LYS A 99 -4.48 -19.64 30.02
CA LYS A 99 -5.49 -19.13 30.95
C LYS A 99 -6.92 -19.52 30.55
N GLU A 100 -7.28 -19.39 29.27
CA GLU A 100 -8.57 -19.80 28.74
C GLU A 100 -8.83 -21.30 28.93
N CYS A 101 -7.78 -22.12 28.88
CA CYS A 101 -7.86 -23.56 29.10
C CYS A 101 -7.94 -23.97 30.58
N GLY A 102 -7.80 -23.03 31.52
CA GLY A 102 -7.89 -23.28 32.95
C GLY A 102 -6.61 -23.81 33.58
N PHE A 103 -5.43 -23.40 33.08
CA PHE A 103 -4.17 -23.67 33.77
C PHE A 103 -4.19 -23.06 35.16
N VAL A 104 -3.79 -23.84 36.17
CA VAL A 104 -3.79 -23.42 37.59
C VAL A 104 -2.79 -22.29 37.82
N THR A 105 -1.58 -22.45 37.27
CA THR A 105 -0.51 -21.45 37.31
C THR A 105 0.19 -21.36 35.96
N ILE A 106 0.50 -20.16 35.50
CA ILE A 106 1.23 -19.93 34.25
C ILE A 106 2.64 -19.46 34.60
N SER A 107 3.63 -20.25 34.23
CA SER A 107 5.06 -19.95 34.45
C SER A 107 5.77 -19.75 33.10
N PRO A 108 6.97 -19.13 33.08
CA PRO A 108 7.73 -18.93 31.85
C PRO A 108 7.94 -20.22 31.03
N PRO A 109 8.28 -21.39 31.63
CA PRO A 109 8.39 -22.65 30.89
C PRO A 109 7.11 -23.04 30.14
N HIS A 110 5.93 -22.73 30.68
CA HIS A 110 4.66 -23.05 30.01
C HIS A 110 4.49 -22.24 28.73
N ILE A 111 4.82 -20.95 28.76
CA ILE A 111 4.75 -20.07 27.60
C ILE A 111 5.80 -20.46 26.55
N ILE A 112 7.04 -20.73 26.98
CA ILE A 112 8.14 -21.15 26.10
C ILE A 112 7.81 -22.48 25.41
N LYS A 113 7.26 -23.46 26.15
CA LYS A 113 6.93 -24.80 25.66
C LYS A 113 5.48 -24.94 25.18
N TYR A 114 4.81 -23.83 24.90
CA TYR A 114 3.39 -23.80 24.54
C TYR A 114 3.01 -24.83 23.46
N HIS A 115 3.76 -24.92 22.37
CA HIS A 115 3.44 -25.87 21.29
C HIS A 115 3.49 -27.33 21.75
N THR A 116 4.46 -27.68 22.61
CA THR A 116 4.56 -29.03 23.18
C THR A 116 3.37 -29.32 24.08
N LEU A 117 3.00 -28.37 24.95
CA LEU A 117 1.86 -28.51 25.86
C LEU A 117 0.54 -28.60 25.09
N ALA A 118 0.34 -27.72 24.11
CA ALA A 118 -0.93 -27.59 23.40
C ALA A 118 -1.18 -28.70 22.37
N ARG A 119 -0.12 -29.14 21.66
CA ARG A 119 -0.25 -30.11 20.55
C ARG A 119 0.09 -31.53 20.96
N SER A 120 1.18 -31.73 21.70
CA SER A 120 1.79 -33.05 21.87
C SER A 120 1.35 -33.77 23.14
N ARG A 121 0.83 -33.06 24.13
CA ARG A 121 0.37 -33.65 25.40
C ARG A 121 -1.14 -33.83 25.43
N THR A 122 -1.56 -34.91 26.09
CA THR A 122 -2.98 -35.18 26.32
C THR A 122 -3.46 -34.47 27.57
N ILE A 123 -4.78 -34.22 27.66
CA ILE A 123 -5.38 -33.56 28.82
C ILE A 123 -5.12 -34.37 30.10
N ALA A 124 -5.20 -35.71 30.02
CA ALA A 124 -4.89 -36.60 31.14
C ALA A 124 -3.45 -36.43 31.66
N GLN A 125 -2.46 -36.25 30.75
CA GLN A 125 -1.07 -35.97 31.16
C GLN A 125 -0.96 -34.62 31.87
N LEU A 126 -1.60 -33.59 31.32
CA LEU A 126 -1.58 -32.24 31.90
C LEU A 126 -2.23 -32.19 33.29
N LYS A 127 -3.32 -32.95 33.50
CA LYS A 127 -3.95 -33.14 34.81
C LYS A 127 -3.02 -33.88 35.78
N LYS A 128 -2.41 -34.98 35.33
CA LYS A 128 -1.46 -35.77 36.16
C LYS A 128 -0.25 -34.95 36.61
N GLU A 129 0.24 -34.05 35.76
CA GLU A 129 1.36 -33.16 36.07
C GLU A 129 0.94 -31.92 36.88
N GLY A 130 -0.34 -31.78 37.24
CA GLY A 130 -0.85 -30.68 38.06
C GLY A 130 -1.01 -29.35 37.32
N PHE A 131 -0.90 -29.33 35.99
CA PHE A 131 -1.10 -28.10 35.20
C PHE A 131 -2.58 -27.73 35.06
N LEU A 132 -3.46 -28.73 35.05
CA LEU A 132 -4.91 -28.58 35.04
C LEU A 132 -5.47 -29.25 36.30
N SER A 133 -6.54 -28.69 36.86
CA SER A 133 -7.28 -29.37 37.95
C SER A 133 -7.93 -30.65 37.43
N GLN A 134 -8.08 -31.66 38.29
CA GLN A 134 -8.67 -32.95 37.94
C GLN A 134 -10.13 -32.80 37.48
N ASP A 135 -10.86 -31.88 38.11
CA ASP A 135 -12.28 -31.63 37.86
C ASP A 135 -12.55 -30.76 36.62
N VAL A 136 -11.50 -30.20 36.00
CA VAL A 136 -11.67 -29.32 34.84
C VAL A 136 -12.12 -30.12 33.62
N ILE A 137 -13.23 -29.70 33.03
CA ILE A 137 -13.67 -30.11 31.70
C ILE A 137 -13.19 -29.06 30.70
N LEU A 138 -12.11 -29.37 29.97
CA LEU A 138 -11.46 -28.41 29.08
C LEU A 138 -12.42 -27.84 28.02
N GLU A 139 -13.25 -28.70 27.42
CA GLU A 139 -14.21 -28.28 26.40
C GLU A 139 -15.17 -27.21 26.95
N GLN A 140 -15.72 -27.43 28.14
CA GLN A 140 -16.60 -26.48 28.82
C GLN A 140 -15.90 -25.16 29.08
N ASN A 141 -14.68 -25.20 29.65
CA ASN A 141 -13.91 -23.99 29.93
C ASN A 141 -13.69 -23.12 28.67
N VAL A 142 -13.44 -23.75 27.52
CA VAL A 142 -13.25 -23.04 26.24
C VAL A 142 -14.59 -22.50 25.71
N LEU A 143 -15.67 -23.27 25.81
CA LEU A 143 -17.02 -22.84 25.42
C LEU A 143 -17.49 -21.63 26.24
N ASP A 144 -17.19 -21.58 27.54
CA ASP A 144 -17.57 -20.49 28.44
C ASP A 144 -16.89 -19.16 28.09
N LYS A 145 -15.78 -19.18 27.32
CA LYS A 145 -15.15 -17.95 26.81
C LYS A 145 -15.92 -17.33 25.66
N LEU A 146 -16.75 -18.11 24.95
CA LEU A 146 -17.55 -17.66 23.82
C LEU A 146 -18.92 -17.15 24.30
N LYS A 147 -18.89 -15.98 24.95
CA LYS A 147 -20.05 -15.37 25.64
C LYS A 147 -21.25 -15.04 24.74
N ASP A 148 -21.02 -14.79 23.45
CA ASP A 148 -22.07 -14.41 22.50
C ASP A 148 -22.76 -15.62 21.86
N TRP A 149 -22.21 -16.82 22.02
CA TRP A 149 -22.81 -18.07 21.55
C TRP A 149 -23.88 -18.53 22.55
N PRO A 150 -25.15 -18.72 22.14
CA PRO A 150 -26.20 -19.20 23.04
C PRO A 150 -25.88 -20.54 23.69
N ASP A 151 -26.19 -20.65 24.98
CA ASP A 151 -25.92 -21.88 25.74
C ASP A 151 -26.71 -23.09 25.24
N SER A 152 -27.86 -22.87 24.59
CA SER A 152 -28.63 -23.94 23.91
C SER A 152 -27.85 -24.64 22.81
N ASP A 153 -26.91 -23.94 22.18
CA ASP A 153 -26.15 -24.40 21.03
C ASP A 153 -24.74 -24.90 21.43
N LYS A 154 -24.34 -24.69 22.69
CA LYS A 154 -23.06 -25.14 23.26
C LYS A 154 -23.14 -26.60 23.71
N ILE A 155 -23.20 -27.51 22.75
CA ILE A 155 -23.26 -28.95 23.01
C ILE A 155 -21.85 -29.48 23.34
N LEU A 156 -21.70 -30.16 24.48
CA LEU A 156 -20.47 -30.87 24.83
C LEU A 156 -20.32 -32.14 23.98
N HIS A 157 -19.15 -32.31 23.34
CA HIS A 157 -18.81 -33.52 22.59
C HIS A 157 -18.05 -34.56 23.44
N ASN A 158 -17.70 -34.23 24.70
CA ASN A 158 -17.09 -35.15 25.67
C ASN A 158 -15.81 -35.80 25.14
N PHE A 159 -14.84 -34.96 24.78
CA PHE A 159 -13.52 -35.40 24.33
C PHE A 159 -12.82 -36.26 25.41
N PRO A 160 -12.30 -37.46 25.06
CA PRO A 160 -11.61 -38.31 26.03
C PRO A 160 -10.24 -37.73 26.38
N ASP A 161 -10.04 -37.40 27.67
CA ASP A 161 -8.81 -36.80 28.19
C ASP A 161 -7.54 -37.59 27.86
N SER A 162 -7.64 -38.91 27.71
CA SER A 162 -6.53 -39.81 27.39
C SER A 162 -6.01 -39.70 25.96
N ARG A 163 -6.81 -39.18 25.03
CA ARG A 163 -6.47 -39.10 23.59
C ARG A 163 -6.51 -37.68 23.04
N SER A 164 -7.17 -36.76 23.72
CA SER A 164 -7.35 -35.39 23.25
C SER A 164 -6.26 -34.46 23.78
N SER A 165 -5.78 -33.57 22.93
CA SER A 165 -4.89 -32.46 23.27
C SER A 165 -5.64 -31.14 23.31
N ILE A 166 -5.06 -30.12 23.93
CA ILE A 166 -5.66 -28.77 23.99
C ILE A 166 -5.98 -28.25 22.60
N LEU A 167 -5.04 -28.38 21.66
CA LEU A 167 -5.20 -27.89 20.30
C LEU A 167 -6.36 -28.58 19.59
N MET A 168 -6.55 -29.90 19.81
CA MET A 168 -7.66 -30.65 19.22
C MET A 168 -9.01 -30.13 19.71
N VAL A 169 -9.18 -30.03 21.03
CA VAL A 169 -10.43 -29.55 21.64
C VAL A 169 -10.72 -28.12 21.19
N ARG A 170 -9.73 -27.21 21.30
CA ARG A 170 -9.88 -25.81 20.89
C ARG A 170 -10.23 -25.67 19.41
N THR A 171 -9.57 -26.41 18.54
CA THR A 171 -9.83 -26.33 17.09
C THR A 171 -11.26 -26.78 16.77
N SER A 172 -11.75 -27.83 17.43
CA SER A 172 -13.13 -28.31 17.25
C SER A 172 -14.17 -27.31 17.78
N VAL A 173 -13.94 -26.73 18.96
CA VAL A 173 -14.81 -25.68 19.51
C VAL A 173 -14.83 -24.45 18.58
N LEU A 174 -13.67 -24.01 18.11
CA LEU A 174 -13.56 -22.86 17.20
C LEU A 174 -14.27 -23.11 15.87
N GLU A 175 -14.13 -24.31 15.29
CA GLU A 175 -14.81 -24.67 14.05
C GLU A 175 -16.33 -24.56 14.19
N ARG A 176 -16.89 -25.12 15.26
CA ARG A 176 -18.34 -25.06 15.55
C ARG A 176 -18.81 -23.63 15.78
N TYR A 177 -18.05 -22.84 16.54
CA TYR A 177 -18.35 -21.43 16.78
C TYR A 177 -18.38 -20.63 15.48
N LEU A 178 -17.39 -20.82 14.61
CA LEU A 178 -17.34 -20.13 13.31
C LEU A 178 -18.41 -20.64 12.33
N PHE A 179 -18.80 -21.90 12.40
CA PHE A 179 -19.94 -22.43 11.67
C PHE A 179 -21.24 -21.75 12.13
N TRP A 180 -21.48 -21.66 13.44
CA TRP A 180 -22.65 -20.98 13.99
C TRP A 180 -22.67 -19.49 13.65
N LYS A 181 -21.58 -18.76 13.90
CA LYS A 181 -21.53 -17.30 13.77
C LYS A 181 -21.50 -16.82 12.32
N LEU A 182 -20.75 -17.52 11.45
CA LEU A 182 -20.40 -17.04 10.11
C LEU A 182 -20.76 -18.03 9.00
N SER A 183 -21.38 -19.17 9.34
CA SER A 183 -21.71 -20.24 8.39
C SER A 183 -20.49 -20.70 7.57
N ILE A 184 -19.35 -20.83 8.26
CA ILE A 184 -18.10 -21.36 7.67
C ILE A 184 -18.17 -22.88 7.65
N SER A 185 -18.08 -23.48 6.46
CA SER A 185 -18.02 -24.94 6.31
C SER A 185 -16.68 -25.51 6.80
N THR A 186 -16.64 -26.81 7.14
CA THR A 186 -15.40 -27.51 7.52
C THR A 186 -14.28 -27.31 6.50
N ASN A 187 -14.57 -27.37 5.19
CA ASN A 187 -13.57 -27.17 4.15
C ASN A 187 -13.01 -25.73 4.15
N GLU A 188 -13.87 -24.73 4.30
CA GLU A 188 -13.44 -23.33 4.44
C GLU A 188 -12.63 -23.12 5.70
N PHE A 189 -13.04 -23.70 6.83
CA PHE A 189 -12.30 -23.64 8.09
C PHE A 189 -10.88 -24.23 7.95
N GLN A 190 -10.74 -25.40 7.29
CA GLN A 190 -9.42 -25.99 7.03
C GLN A 190 -8.56 -25.10 6.11
N LYS A 191 -9.16 -24.46 5.09
CA LYS A 191 -8.46 -23.47 4.25
C LYS A 191 -8.01 -22.25 5.06
N CYS A 192 -8.86 -21.72 5.93
CA CYS A 192 -8.53 -20.62 6.83
C CYS A 192 -7.36 -21.00 7.75
N CYS A 193 -7.42 -22.17 8.38
CA CYS A 193 -6.36 -22.71 9.21
C CYS A 193 -5.02 -22.88 8.47
N LYS A 194 -5.05 -23.27 7.19
CA LYS A 194 -3.85 -23.46 6.37
C LYS A 194 -3.24 -22.13 5.91
N ASN A 195 -4.09 -21.20 5.49
CA ASN A 195 -3.66 -19.90 4.95
C ASN A 195 -3.31 -18.90 6.06
N TYR A 196 -3.90 -19.06 7.24
CA TYR A 196 -3.74 -18.18 8.40
C TYR A 196 -3.38 -19.01 9.63
N LEU A 197 -2.14 -19.53 9.64
CA LEU A 197 -1.56 -20.31 10.75
C LEU A 197 -1.83 -19.73 12.17
N PRO A 198 -1.82 -18.40 12.38
CA PRO A 198 -2.11 -17.83 13.70
C PRO A 198 -3.52 -18.13 14.23
N LEU A 199 -4.49 -18.48 13.39
CA LEU A 199 -5.89 -18.67 13.82
C LEU A 199 -6.03 -19.73 14.92
N LYS A 200 -5.28 -20.84 14.81
CA LYS A 200 -5.31 -21.93 15.82
C LYS A 200 -4.66 -21.55 17.14
N HIS A 201 -3.84 -20.50 17.13
CA HIS A 201 -3.03 -20.04 18.24
C HIS A 201 -3.40 -18.60 18.63
N LYS A 202 -4.68 -18.27 18.44
CA LYS A 202 -5.28 -17.01 18.89
C LYS A 202 -6.27 -17.30 20.04
N PRO A 203 -6.35 -16.43 21.05
CA PRO A 203 -7.35 -16.53 22.11
C PRO A 203 -8.78 -16.53 21.54
N MET A 204 -9.71 -17.24 22.17
CA MET A 204 -11.11 -17.27 21.73
C MET A 204 -11.77 -15.90 21.91
N SER A 205 -11.42 -15.23 23.00
CA SER A 205 -11.84 -13.86 23.31
C SER A 205 -11.45 -12.87 22.20
N ASP A 206 -10.21 -12.94 21.72
CA ASP A 206 -9.73 -12.13 20.60
C ASP A 206 -10.47 -12.41 19.30
N ILE A 207 -10.75 -13.68 19.00
CA ILE A 207 -11.49 -14.07 17.80
C ILE A 207 -12.92 -13.53 17.86
N GLN A 208 -13.58 -13.69 19.00
CA GLN A 208 -14.92 -13.17 19.24
C GLN A 208 -14.95 -11.65 19.04
N GLU A 209 -13.99 -10.93 19.62
CA GLU A 209 -13.95 -9.48 19.53
C GLU A 209 -13.59 -8.99 18.11
N ALA A 210 -12.67 -9.68 17.41
CA ALA A 210 -12.36 -9.34 16.02
C ALA A 210 -13.60 -9.48 15.11
N ILE A 211 -14.40 -10.54 15.30
CA ILE A 211 -15.66 -10.73 14.57
C ILE A 211 -16.68 -9.66 14.98
N ASN A 212 -16.78 -9.34 16.27
CA ASN A 212 -17.68 -8.32 16.78
C ASN A 212 -17.37 -6.95 16.15
N ILE A 213 -16.11 -6.51 16.18
CA ILE A 213 -15.68 -5.26 15.53
C ILE A 213 -16.01 -5.29 14.03
N ALA A 214 -15.71 -6.40 13.35
CA ALA A 214 -15.96 -6.52 11.91
C ALA A 214 -17.45 -6.38 11.56
N LEU A 215 -18.34 -7.07 12.27
CA LEU A 215 -19.78 -7.08 11.99
C LEU A 215 -20.49 -5.83 12.53
N ASN A 216 -20.12 -5.36 13.73
CA ASN A 216 -20.87 -4.34 14.45
C ASN A 216 -20.28 -2.94 14.35
N GLU A 217 -18.96 -2.78 14.25
CA GLU A 217 -18.34 -1.46 14.15
C GLU A 217 -18.01 -1.09 12.70
N ILE A 218 -17.35 -2.00 11.97
CA ILE A 218 -17.00 -1.79 10.57
C ILE A 218 -18.22 -2.06 9.67
N LYS A 219 -19.18 -2.89 10.10
CA LYS A 219 -20.38 -3.28 9.33
C LYS A 219 -20.06 -4.10 8.09
N PHE A 220 -19.16 -5.07 8.20
CA PHE A 220 -19.04 -6.13 7.19
C PHE A 220 -20.30 -6.99 7.17
N ASP A 221 -20.65 -7.48 5.98
CA ASP A 221 -21.56 -8.59 5.84
C ASP A 221 -20.85 -9.91 6.21
N ILE A 222 -21.63 -10.92 6.63
CA ILE A 222 -21.09 -12.24 7.00
C ILE A 222 -20.27 -12.84 5.84
N ALA A 223 -20.75 -12.69 4.60
CA ALA A 223 -20.05 -13.17 3.42
C ALA A 223 -18.73 -12.41 3.17
N GLY A 224 -18.65 -11.12 3.48
CA GLY A 224 -17.42 -10.32 3.44
C GLY A 224 -16.38 -10.80 4.45
N VAL A 225 -16.79 -11.09 5.69
CA VAL A 225 -15.90 -11.66 6.73
C VAL A 225 -15.41 -13.04 6.29
N ARG A 226 -16.31 -13.92 5.83
CA ARG A 226 -15.97 -15.29 5.38
C ARG A 226 -14.99 -15.30 4.21
N ARG A 227 -15.17 -14.43 3.21
CA ARG A 227 -14.25 -14.32 2.07
C ARG A 227 -12.86 -13.84 2.48
N ASN A 228 -12.75 -13.10 3.58
CA ASN A 228 -11.51 -12.50 4.06
C ASN A 228 -11.13 -13.09 5.41
N GLY A 229 -10.75 -14.37 5.45
CA GLY A 229 -10.45 -15.08 6.71
C GLY A 229 -9.37 -14.44 7.61
N PHE A 230 -8.54 -13.53 7.10
CA PHE A 230 -7.61 -12.77 7.95
C PHE A 230 -8.30 -11.74 8.85
N ILE A 231 -9.55 -11.33 8.57
CA ILE A 231 -10.34 -10.44 9.43
C ILE A 231 -10.58 -11.13 10.78
N ILE A 232 -10.86 -12.44 10.77
CA ILE A 232 -11.03 -13.26 11.97
C ILE A 232 -9.74 -13.32 12.78
N CYS A 233 -8.59 -13.27 12.10
CA CYS A 233 -7.26 -13.28 12.72
C CYS A 233 -6.77 -11.89 13.14
N ALA A 234 -7.50 -10.82 12.81
CA ALA A 234 -7.07 -9.46 13.11
C ALA A 234 -6.93 -9.26 14.63
N ASP A 235 -6.01 -8.40 15.01
CA ASP A 235 -5.85 -8.00 16.41
C ASP A 235 -6.95 -6.99 16.76
N PRO A 236 -7.85 -7.30 17.71
CA PRO A 236 -8.93 -6.39 18.10
C PRO A 236 -8.42 -5.04 18.61
N LEU A 237 -7.34 -5.04 19.40
CA LEU A 237 -6.78 -3.82 19.98
C LEU A 237 -6.24 -2.91 18.88
N HIS A 238 -5.43 -3.46 17.97
CA HIS A 238 -4.91 -2.68 16.84
C HIS A 238 -6.02 -2.17 15.92
N THR A 239 -7.07 -2.98 15.71
CA THR A 239 -8.21 -2.59 14.88
C THR A 239 -8.97 -1.42 15.52
N LYS A 240 -9.24 -1.48 16.83
CA LYS A 240 -9.88 -0.37 17.56
C LYS A 240 -9.05 0.90 17.51
N LEU A 241 -7.75 0.80 17.81
CA LEU A 241 -6.83 1.95 17.72
C LEU A 241 -6.84 2.57 16.32
N LEU A 242 -6.90 1.76 15.27
CA LEU A 242 -7.00 2.25 13.91
C LEU A 242 -8.31 3.02 13.66
N LEU A 243 -9.47 2.49 14.10
CA LEU A 243 -10.78 3.14 13.96
C LEU A 243 -10.95 4.40 14.83
N GLU A 244 -10.29 4.41 15.99
CA GLU A 244 -10.32 5.54 16.93
C GLU A 244 -9.47 6.70 16.42
N ASN A 245 -8.23 6.42 16.01
CA ASN A 245 -7.24 7.44 15.64
C ASN A 245 -7.34 7.90 14.18
N ILE A 246 -7.93 7.09 13.29
CA ILE A 246 -8.04 7.41 11.86
C ILE A 246 -9.52 7.49 11.48
N LYS A 247 -10.09 8.70 11.42
CA LYS A 247 -11.49 8.87 10.97
C LYS A 247 -11.65 8.77 9.47
N THR A 248 -10.72 9.37 8.74
CA THR A 248 -10.76 9.42 7.27
C THR A 248 -9.45 8.97 6.65
N LEU A 249 -9.53 8.20 5.56
CA LEU A 249 -8.39 7.78 4.75
C LEU A 249 -8.75 7.94 3.26
N ALA A 250 -7.85 8.50 2.45
CA ALA A 250 -8.13 8.82 1.05
C ALA A 250 -9.40 9.66 0.83
N GLY A 251 -9.76 10.54 1.79
CA GLY A 251 -10.97 11.35 1.74
C GLY A 251 -12.27 10.57 1.90
N MET A 252 -12.23 9.36 2.46
CA MET A 252 -13.39 8.51 2.77
C MET A 252 -13.36 8.10 4.24
N ASP A 253 -14.51 7.71 4.80
CA ASP A 253 -14.55 7.10 6.14
C ASP A 253 -13.70 5.82 6.17
N ILE A 254 -12.94 5.64 7.25
CA ILE A 254 -12.02 4.50 7.39
C ILE A 254 -12.74 3.15 7.31
N ARG A 255 -13.99 3.04 7.75
CA ARG A 255 -14.77 1.79 7.73
C ARG A 255 -15.08 1.39 6.30
N GLU A 256 -15.46 2.35 5.47
CA GLU A 256 -15.70 2.13 4.05
C GLU A 256 -14.40 1.76 3.32
N VAL A 257 -13.29 2.38 3.68
CA VAL A 257 -11.97 2.04 3.15
C VAL A 257 -11.58 0.61 3.51
N ILE A 258 -11.77 0.18 4.76
CA ILE A 258 -11.49 -1.18 5.21
C ILE A 258 -12.43 -2.18 4.52
N LYS A 259 -13.70 -1.86 4.28
CA LYS A 259 -14.60 -2.74 3.50
C LYS A 259 -14.09 -2.98 2.09
N MET A 260 -13.58 -1.93 1.44
CA MET A 260 -13.03 -2.01 0.08
C MET A 260 -11.69 -2.75 0.04
N GLU A 261 -10.81 -2.53 1.02
CA GLU A 261 -9.49 -3.16 1.13
C GLU A 261 -9.24 -3.64 2.58
N PRO A 262 -9.77 -4.82 2.96
CA PRO A 262 -9.68 -5.26 4.35
C PRO A 262 -8.25 -5.57 4.80
N ALA A 263 -7.33 -5.81 3.85
CA ALA A 263 -5.94 -6.10 4.14
C ALA A 263 -5.21 -4.96 4.87
N ILE A 264 -5.78 -3.75 4.91
CA ILE A 264 -5.30 -2.64 5.74
C ILE A 264 -5.21 -3.03 7.23
N LEU A 265 -6.09 -3.90 7.71
CA LEU A 265 -6.09 -4.39 9.10
C LEU A 265 -4.83 -5.17 9.49
N LYS A 266 -3.97 -5.53 8.53
CA LYS A 266 -2.68 -6.18 8.81
C LYS A 266 -1.61 -5.19 9.28
N ASN A 267 -1.84 -3.90 9.08
CA ASN A 267 -0.91 -2.84 9.45
C ASN A 267 -1.34 -2.19 10.78
N ASN A 268 -0.36 -1.74 11.57
CA ASN A 268 -0.65 -0.93 12.74
C ASN A 268 -1.07 0.49 12.32
N TYR A 269 -1.82 1.17 13.18
CA TYR A 269 -2.36 2.50 12.88
C TYR A 269 -1.25 3.54 12.62
N ASN A 270 -0.12 3.47 13.34
CA ASN A 270 1.04 4.34 13.11
C ASN A 270 1.59 4.23 11.69
N SER A 271 1.66 3.00 11.14
CA SER A 271 2.11 2.77 9.78
C SER A 271 1.12 3.38 8.78
N VAL A 272 -0.18 3.22 9.01
CA VAL A 272 -1.21 3.81 8.13
C VAL A 272 -1.14 5.34 8.15
N LEU A 273 -0.93 5.95 9.32
CA LEU A 273 -0.70 7.39 9.46
C LEU A 273 0.55 7.85 8.71
N GLN A 274 1.69 7.18 8.90
CA GLN A 274 2.92 7.49 8.18
C GLN A 274 2.74 7.39 6.66
N ILE A 275 2.02 6.37 6.18
CA ILE A 275 1.72 6.25 4.74
C ILE A 275 0.88 7.42 4.26
N ARG A 276 -0.15 7.83 5.01
CA ARG A 276 -0.96 9.01 4.67
C ARG A 276 -0.08 10.25 4.57
N ASP A 277 0.77 10.48 5.56
CA ASP A 277 1.63 11.66 5.62
C ASP A 277 2.67 11.66 4.47
N ILE A 278 3.23 10.49 4.13
CA ILE A 278 4.07 10.31 2.94
C ILE A 278 3.27 10.69 1.68
N LEU A 279 2.07 10.15 1.48
CA LEU A 279 1.31 10.41 0.26
C LEU A 279 0.94 11.89 0.12
N GLU A 280 0.72 12.60 1.23
CA GLU A 280 0.50 14.05 1.26
C GLU A 280 1.77 14.84 0.94
N GLU A 281 2.93 14.44 1.47
CA GLU A 281 4.24 15.02 1.18
C GLU A 281 4.55 15.00 -0.32
N TYR A 282 4.26 13.91 -1.02
CA TYR A 282 4.41 13.79 -2.48
C TYR A 282 3.21 14.34 -3.27
N ARG A 283 2.28 15.04 -2.61
CA ARG A 283 1.10 15.67 -3.21
C ARG A 283 0.21 14.69 -3.99
N ILE A 284 0.16 13.44 -3.58
CA ILE A 284 -0.68 12.42 -4.21
C ILE A 284 -2.14 12.67 -3.86
N SER A 285 -2.96 12.92 -4.88
CA SER A 285 -4.37 13.23 -4.69
C SER A 285 -5.16 12.09 -4.01
N HIS A 286 -6.18 12.45 -3.23
CA HIS A 286 -7.12 11.46 -2.68
C HIS A 286 -7.80 10.62 -3.77
N GLU A 287 -8.03 11.17 -4.97
CA GLU A 287 -8.55 10.35 -6.07
C GLU A 287 -7.60 9.22 -6.45
N ALA A 288 -6.30 9.51 -6.56
CA ALA A 288 -5.31 8.48 -6.83
C ALA A 288 -5.25 7.44 -5.70
N GLN A 289 -5.32 7.90 -4.45
CA GLN A 289 -5.38 7.04 -3.26
C GLN A 289 -6.61 6.11 -3.29
N ARG A 290 -7.82 6.65 -3.58
CA ARG A 290 -9.06 5.87 -3.69
C ARG A 290 -8.99 4.79 -4.77
N ARG A 291 -8.35 5.09 -5.90
CA ARG A 291 -8.16 4.10 -6.97
C ARG A 291 -7.14 3.01 -6.61
N CYS A 292 -6.35 3.18 -5.56
CA CYS A 292 -5.28 2.25 -5.17
C CYS A 292 -5.12 2.16 -3.64
N LEU A 293 -6.18 1.81 -2.91
CA LEU A 293 -6.14 1.68 -1.45
C LEU A 293 -5.10 0.67 -0.94
N LYS A 294 -4.73 -0.30 -1.79
CA LYS A 294 -3.67 -1.28 -1.52
C LYS A 294 -2.32 -0.65 -1.16
N VAL A 295 -2.09 0.63 -1.49
CA VAL A 295 -0.91 1.38 -1.06
C VAL A 295 -0.76 1.39 0.47
N TYR A 296 -1.89 1.45 1.20
CA TYR A 296 -1.92 1.45 2.66
C TYR A 296 -1.60 0.09 3.29
N CYS A 297 -1.50 -0.98 2.50
CA CYS A 297 -1.09 -2.30 2.94
C CYS A 297 0.43 -2.52 2.84
N MET A 298 1.18 -1.55 2.32
CA MET A 298 2.65 -1.63 2.21
C MET A 298 3.34 -1.11 3.47
N ARG A 299 4.66 -1.29 3.57
CA ARG A 299 5.48 -0.65 4.61
C ARG A 299 5.75 0.81 4.24
N PRO A 300 5.69 1.76 5.19
CA PRO A 300 5.97 3.18 4.96
C PRO A 300 7.30 3.42 4.23
N ASP A 301 8.38 2.78 4.71
CA ASP A 301 9.73 2.92 4.13
C ASP A 301 9.79 2.51 2.65
N THR A 302 9.09 1.43 2.30
CA THR A 302 9.05 0.95 0.91
C THR A 302 8.32 1.93 0.00
N ILE A 303 7.27 2.59 0.49
CA ILE A 303 6.52 3.58 -0.28
C ILE A 303 7.40 4.81 -0.51
N ARG A 304 8.02 5.34 0.55
CA ARG A 304 8.93 6.48 0.47
C ARG A 304 10.09 6.21 -0.49
N GLN A 305 10.77 5.08 -0.34
CA GLN A 305 11.86 4.69 -1.24
C GLN A 305 11.40 4.67 -2.71
N ARG A 306 10.26 4.03 -3.00
CA ARG A 306 9.75 3.92 -4.38
C ARG A 306 9.33 5.27 -4.95
N LEU A 307 8.73 6.14 -4.14
CA LEU A 307 8.35 7.48 -4.57
C LEU A 307 9.58 8.36 -4.86
N GLU A 308 10.64 8.29 -4.04
CA GLU A 308 11.90 8.99 -4.32
C GLU A 308 12.57 8.51 -5.60
N GLU A 309 12.65 7.19 -5.81
CA GLU A 309 13.20 6.64 -7.05
C GLU A 309 12.42 7.11 -8.28
N PHE A 310 11.09 7.16 -8.18
CA PHE A 310 10.25 7.61 -9.28
C PHE A 310 10.29 9.11 -9.51
N LYS A 311 10.43 9.94 -8.47
CA LYS A 311 10.52 11.40 -8.60
C LYS A 311 11.60 11.85 -9.60
N ASN A 312 12.68 11.08 -9.71
CA ASN A 312 13.80 11.34 -10.62
C ASN A 312 13.59 10.80 -12.05
N SER A 313 12.51 10.05 -12.30
CA SER A 313 12.18 9.48 -13.61
C SER A 313 11.28 10.43 -14.40
N LYS A 314 11.60 10.62 -15.69
CA LYS A 314 10.80 11.47 -16.60
C LYS A 314 9.36 10.97 -16.71
N GLU A 315 9.18 9.64 -16.75
CA GLU A 315 7.88 8.99 -16.84
C GLU A 315 6.99 9.32 -15.64
N PHE A 316 7.56 9.36 -14.44
CA PHE A 316 6.79 9.72 -13.25
C PHE A 316 6.43 11.19 -13.22
N GLN A 317 7.32 12.09 -13.66
CA GLN A 317 6.99 13.53 -13.72
C GLN A 317 5.75 13.77 -14.58
N ILE A 318 5.72 13.15 -15.77
CA ILE A 318 4.60 13.19 -16.72
C ILE A 318 3.34 12.53 -16.13
N LEU A 319 3.48 11.38 -15.49
CA LEU A 319 2.35 10.56 -15.03
C LEU A 319 1.91 10.85 -13.59
N SER A 320 2.59 11.76 -12.88
CA SER A 320 2.36 12.10 -11.48
C SER A 320 0.92 12.55 -11.21
N THR A 321 0.32 13.21 -12.21
CA THR A 321 -1.05 13.72 -12.19
C THR A 321 -2.09 12.64 -12.52
N ASN A 322 -1.67 11.45 -12.96
CA ASN A 322 -2.58 10.37 -13.33
C ASN A 322 -3.23 9.74 -12.08
N PRO A 323 -4.56 9.56 -12.02
CA PRO A 323 -5.23 8.88 -10.91
C PRO A 323 -4.76 7.43 -10.66
N ARG A 324 -3.99 6.83 -11.58
CA ARG A 324 -3.40 5.49 -11.41
C ARG A 324 -1.93 5.52 -11.00
N VAL A 325 -1.33 6.68 -10.72
CA VAL A 325 0.10 6.83 -10.38
C VAL A 325 0.56 5.86 -9.28
N LEU A 326 -0.27 5.61 -8.26
CA LEU A 326 0.06 4.70 -7.17
C LEU A 326 0.24 3.24 -7.58
N TYR A 327 -0.32 2.81 -8.72
CA TYR A 327 -0.04 1.47 -9.25
C TYR A 327 1.43 1.31 -9.68
N MET A 328 2.13 2.39 -10.00
CA MET A 328 3.59 2.36 -10.22
C MET A 328 4.31 1.99 -8.93
N VAL A 329 3.88 2.57 -7.80
CA VAL A 329 4.41 2.27 -6.47
C VAL A 329 4.16 0.81 -6.12
N ILE A 330 2.94 0.30 -6.28
CA ILE A 330 2.62 -1.10 -5.98
C ILE A 330 3.41 -2.07 -6.88
N HIS A 331 3.45 -1.79 -8.18
CA HIS A 331 3.93 -2.72 -9.21
C HIS A 331 5.30 -2.38 -9.79
N LYS A 332 6.17 -1.66 -9.05
CA LYS A 332 7.51 -1.21 -9.50
C LYS A 332 8.25 -2.26 -10.34
N ASN A 333 8.49 -3.46 -9.81
CA ASN A 333 9.30 -4.47 -10.51
C ASN A 333 8.70 -4.88 -11.86
N LYS A 334 7.37 -5.06 -11.91
CA LYS A 334 6.65 -5.40 -13.14
C LYS A 334 6.71 -4.26 -14.14
N MET A 335 6.58 -3.03 -13.66
CA MET A 335 6.67 -1.81 -14.47
C MET A 335 8.06 -1.67 -15.11
N MET A 336 9.13 -1.78 -14.31
CA MET A 336 10.52 -1.68 -14.80
C MET A 336 10.85 -2.76 -15.82
N ALA A 337 10.43 -4.01 -15.58
CA ALA A 337 10.62 -5.09 -16.53
C ALA A 337 9.89 -4.84 -17.87
N ARG A 338 8.75 -4.15 -17.83
CA ARG A 338 7.98 -3.78 -19.03
C ARG A 338 8.58 -2.60 -19.77
N LEU A 339 9.08 -1.58 -19.05
CA LEU A 339 9.81 -0.46 -19.65
C LEU A 339 11.00 -0.97 -20.47
N LYS A 340 11.84 -1.83 -19.88
CA LYS A 340 12.97 -2.44 -20.60
C LYS A 340 12.56 -3.18 -21.88
N LYS A 341 11.41 -3.87 -21.86
CA LYS A 341 10.87 -4.57 -23.05
C LYS A 341 10.37 -3.59 -24.11
N ILE A 342 9.74 -2.49 -23.69
CA ILE A 342 9.26 -1.44 -24.59
C ILE A 342 10.44 -0.75 -25.28
N GLU A 343 11.49 -0.43 -24.52
CA GLU A 343 12.74 0.12 -25.02
C GLU A 343 13.40 -0.82 -26.04
N THR A 344 13.53 -2.11 -25.70
CA THR A 344 14.10 -3.12 -26.62
C THR A 344 13.29 -3.25 -27.92
N ALA A 345 11.97 -3.03 -27.86
CA ALA A 345 11.09 -3.06 -29.02
C ALA A 345 11.01 -1.73 -29.79
N ASN A 346 11.78 -0.71 -29.39
CA ASN A 346 11.75 0.65 -29.94
C ASN A 346 10.33 1.26 -30.02
N LYS A 347 9.46 0.94 -29.04
CA LYS A 347 8.11 1.51 -28.98
C LYS A 347 8.09 2.79 -28.15
N GLN A 348 7.92 3.92 -28.79
CA GLN A 348 7.88 5.21 -28.10
C GLN A 348 6.51 5.53 -27.47
N CYS A 349 5.40 5.09 -28.06
CA CYS A 349 4.07 5.47 -27.61
C CYS A 349 3.49 4.44 -26.62
N TYR A 350 3.76 4.63 -25.33
CA TYR A 350 3.15 3.84 -24.27
C TYR A 350 2.43 4.72 -23.24
N SER A 351 1.68 4.06 -22.37
CA SER A 351 0.85 4.72 -21.35
C SER A 351 1.00 3.97 -20.03
N LEU A 352 0.62 4.59 -18.91
CA LEU A 352 0.65 3.94 -17.61
C LEU A 352 -0.14 2.61 -17.63
N ASN A 353 -1.25 2.57 -18.37
CA ASN A 353 -2.05 1.35 -18.54
C ASN A 353 -1.25 0.20 -19.15
N HIS A 354 -0.38 0.45 -20.12
CA HIS A 354 0.47 -0.62 -20.67
C HIS A 354 1.44 -1.15 -19.60
N LEU A 355 1.97 -0.27 -18.75
CA LEU A 355 2.92 -0.67 -17.71
C LEU A 355 2.28 -1.45 -16.56
N VAL A 356 1.05 -1.12 -16.15
CA VAL A 356 0.41 -1.73 -14.96
C VAL A 356 -0.63 -2.81 -15.26
N SER A 357 -1.15 -2.89 -16.50
CA SER A 357 -2.21 -3.82 -16.94
C SER A 357 -1.87 -5.31 -16.81
N SER A 358 -2.82 -6.20 -17.10
CA SER A 358 -2.60 -7.65 -17.15
C SER A 358 -1.53 -8.03 -18.19
N ASN A 359 -0.98 -9.25 -18.08
CA ASN A 359 0.01 -9.73 -19.05
C ASN A 359 -0.58 -9.88 -20.45
N LYS A 360 -1.85 -10.27 -20.55
CA LYS A 360 -2.56 -10.37 -21.84
C LYS A 360 -2.57 -9.02 -22.56
N VAL A 361 -3.01 -7.95 -21.89
CA VAL A 361 -3.09 -6.61 -22.47
C VAL A 361 -1.71 -6.10 -22.88
N PHE A 362 -0.69 -6.28 -22.03
CA PHE A 362 0.67 -5.86 -22.35
C PHE A 362 1.27 -6.64 -23.53
N ASN A 363 1.06 -7.95 -23.58
CA ASN A 363 1.59 -8.77 -24.67
C ASN A 363 0.88 -8.44 -25.99
N THR A 364 -0.42 -8.16 -25.98
CA THR A 364 -1.13 -7.67 -27.17
C THR A 364 -0.56 -6.33 -27.64
N TYR A 365 -0.26 -5.41 -26.71
CA TYR A 365 0.38 -4.14 -27.03
C TYR A 365 1.81 -4.33 -27.59
N ILE A 366 2.62 -5.22 -27.02
CA ILE A 366 4.00 -5.42 -27.52
C ILE A 366 3.99 -6.08 -28.90
N SER A 367 3.04 -6.98 -29.18
CA SER A 367 2.92 -7.68 -30.47
C SER A 367 2.17 -6.88 -31.54
N SER A 368 1.39 -5.87 -31.19
CA SER A 368 0.62 -5.10 -32.18
C SER A 368 1.53 -4.22 -33.05
N PHE A 369 1.27 -4.22 -34.36
CA PHE A 369 1.81 -3.21 -35.27
C PHE A 369 1.13 -1.86 -34.97
N GLY A 370 1.93 -0.83 -34.75
CA GLY A 370 1.49 0.50 -34.35
C GLY A 370 1.51 0.72 -32.83
N ALA A 371 2.10 1.85 -32.42
CA ALA A 371 2.19 2.25 -31.03
C ALA A 371 0.99 3.17 -30.72
N LYS A 372 -0.02 2.66 -30.02
CA LYS A 372 -1.20 3.44 -29.59
C LYS A 372 -1.11 3.69 -28.09
N VAL A 373 -1.23 4.94 -27.67
CA VAL A 373 -1.39 5.34 -26.27
C VAL A 373 -2.84 5.14 -25.84
N CYS A 374 -3.09 5.02 -24.53
CA CYS A 374 -4.43 5.06 -24.00
C CYS A 374 -5.03 6.48 -24.12
N SER A 375 -6.18 6.60 -24.79
CA SER A 375 -6.92 7.86 -24.96
C SER A 375 -7.13 8.64 -23.66
N ARG A 376 -7.48 7.92 -22.59
CA ARG A 376 -7.74 8.51 -21.26
C ARG A 376 -6.50 9.12 -20.65
N ASP A 377 -5.32 8.54 -20.89
CA ASP A 377 -4.08 9.04 -20.30
C ASP A 377 -3.66 10.37 -20.96
N ILE A 378 -3.86 10.51 -22.27
CA ILE A 378 -3.67 11.79 -23.00
C ILE A 378 -4.61 12.87 -22.45
N ALA A 379 -5.91 12.56 -22.36
CA ALA A 379 -6.89 13.54 -21.87
C ALA A 379 -6.62 13.94 -20.42
N VAL A 380 -6.23 12.99 -19.57
CA VAL A 380 -5.84 13.27 -18.18
C VAL A 380 -4.62 14.19 -18.13
N LEU A 381 -3.56 13.92 -18.89
CA LEU A 381 -2.37 14.77 -18.93
C LEU A 381 -2.70 16.21 -19.36
N ILE A 382 -3.39 16.38 -20.49
CA ILE A 382 -3.70 17.71 -21.01
C ILE A 382 -4.58 18.49 -20.02
N THR A 383 -5.61 17.85 -19.47
CA THR A 383 -6.51 18.54 -18.53
C THR A 383 -5.85 18.82 -17.18
N SER A 384 -5.02 17.92 -16.65
CA SER A 384 -4.34 18.15 -15.37
C SER A 384 -3.24 19.21 -15.48
N SER A 385 -2.58 19.33 -16.63
CA SER A 385 -1.51 20.30 -16.83
C SER A 385 -1.99 21.71 -17.20
N LEU A 386 -3.12 21.82 -17.93
CA LEU A 386 -3.67 23.11 -18.39
C LEU A 386 -4.83 23.64 -17.54
N THR A 387 -5.38 22.86 -16.61
CA THR A 387 -6.45 23.37 -15.75
C THR A 387 -6.08 23.21 -14.29
N ASN A 388 -6.17 24.31 -13.54
CA ASN A 388 -6.17 24.27 -12.06
C ASN A 388 -7.50 23.72 -11.49
N LEU A 389 -8.36 23.15 -12.35
CA LEU A 389 -9.66 22.63 -11.97
C LEU A 389 -9.47 21.37 -11.13
N SER A 390 -9.54 21.59 -9.83
CA SER A 390 -9.60 20.54 -8.84
C SER A 390 -10.99 19.87 -8.92
N ARG A 391 -10.98 18.58 -9.28
CA ARG A 391 -11.89 17.50 -8.81
C ARG A 391 -13.41 17.58 -9.02
N ASP A 392 -13.96 18.51 -9.80
CA ASP A 392 -15.43 18.56 -10.02
C ASP A 392 -15.93 17.82 -11.27
N ALA A 393 -17.25 17.54 -11.33
CA ALA A 393 -17.95 16.96 -12.48
C ALA A 393 -17.63 17.68 -13.81
N LYS A 394 -17.32 18.98 -13.73
CA LYS A 394 -16.83 19.84 -14.82
C LYS A 394 -15.54 19.32 -15.47
N CYS A 395 -14.66 18.65 -14.71
CA CYS A 395 -13.44 18.03 -15.22
C CYS A 395 -13.73 16.78 -16.07
N THR A 396 -14.75 15.99 -15.73
CA THR A 396 -15.16 14.83 -16.54
C THR A 396 -15.76 15.30 -17.86
N GLU A 397 -16.64 16.31 -17.83
CA GLU A 397 -17.21 16.91 -19.04
C GLU A 397 -16.13 17.52 -19.93
N LEU A 398 -15.17 18.26 -19.36
CA LEU A 398 -14.03 18.82 -20.09
C LEU A 398 -13.20 17.72 -20.78
N LYS A 399 -12.93 16.60 -20.09
CA LYS A 399 -12.21 15.46 -20.68
C LYS A 399 -12.97 14.88 -21.87
N ASP A 400 -14.28 14.76 -21.78
CA ASP A 400 -15.10 14.24 -22.88
C ASP A 400 -15.14 15.20 -24.07
N VAL A 401 -15.22 16.52 -23.83
CA VAL A 401 -15.12 17.56 -24.86
C VAL A 401 -13.74 17.52 -25.54
N LEU A 402 -12.67 17.46 -24.76
CA LEU A 402 -11.30 17.37 -25.28
C LEU A 402 -11.11 16.10 -26.13
N LEU A 403 -11.60 14.95 -25.65
CA LEU A 403 -11.53 13.70 -26.41
C LEU A 403 -12.30 13.80 -27.74
N LYS A 404 -13.45 14.49 -27.77
CA LYS A 404 -14.18 14.74 -29.02
C LYS A 404 -13.37 15.61 -29.99
N LYS A 405 -12.66 16.63 -29.48
CA LYS A 405 -11.76 17.47 -30.30
C LYS A 405 -10.63 16.62 -30.87
N LEU A 406 -9.82 15.97 -30.02
CA LEU A 406 -8.65 15.18 -30.44
C LEU A 406 -8.96 14.08 -31.45
N ARG A 407 -10.14 13.45 -31.37
CA ARG A 407 -10.59 12.42 -32.33
C ARG A 407 -10.68 12.91 -33.77
N ARG A 408 -10.72 14.22 -34.00
CA ARG A 408 -10.70 14.80 -35.35
C ARG A 408 -9.36 14.58 -36.05
N HIS A 409 -8.27 14.42 -35.31
CA HIS A 409 -6.96 14.11 -35.88
C HIS A 409 -6.79 12.60 -36.04
N LYS A 410 -6.47 12.12 -37.26
CA LYS A 410 -6.40 10.69 -37.60
C LYS A 410 -5.50 9.88 -36.67
N TYR A 411 -4.38 10.45 -36.26
CA TYR A 411 -3.32 9.75 -35.53
C TYR A 411 -3.11 10.22 -34.08
N TRP A 412 -4.11 10.85 -33.46
CA TRP A 412 -3.99 11.40 -32.10
C TRP A 412 -3.58 10.39 -31.01
N LEU A 413 -3.76 9.08 -31.23
CA LEU A 413 -3.31 8.02 -30.31
C LEU A 413 -1.86 7.56 -30.57
N HIS A 414 -1.23 8.01 -31.64
CA HIS A 414 0.10 7.59 -32.08
C HIS A 414 1.20 8.60 -31.72
N VAL A 415 0.91 9.46 -30.74
CA VAL A 415 1.83 10.46 -30.23
C VAL A 415 2.31 10.04 -28.84
N ALA A 416 3.61 10.13 -28.60
CA ALA A 416 4.19 9.80 -27.32
C ALA A 416 3.81 10.86 -26.26
N VAL A 417 3.55 10.41 -25.04
CA VAL A 417 3.02 11.27 -23.96
C VAL A 417 4.02 12.38 -23.58
N ASN A 418 5.32 12.13 -23.72
CA ASN A 418 6.36 13.14 -23.49
C ASN A 418 6.29 14.29 -24.51
N VAL A 419 5.96 14.03 -25.78
CA VAL A 419 5.80 15.07 -26.80
C VAL A 419 4.65 16.02 -26.43
N ILE A 420 3.56 15.46 -25.91
CA ILE A 420 2.41 16.25 -25.46
C ILE A 420 2.81 17.11 -24.26
N ASP A 421 3.54 16.54 -23.30
CA ASP A 421 4.02 17.26 -22.11
C ASP A 421 5.00 18.39 -22.48
N GLU A 422 5.98 18.12 -23.34
CA GLU A 422 6.95 19.10 -23.84
C GLU A 422 6.25 20.28 -24.53
N ASN A 423 5.26 20.01 -25.39
CA ASN A 423 4.46 21.07 -26.01
C ASN A 423 3.65 21.87 -24.98
N ILE A 424 3.04 21.23 -23.99
CA ILE A 424 2.31 21.95 -22.94
C ILE A 424 3.26 22.88 -22.20
N GLN A 425 4.43 22.39 -21.78
CA GLN A 425 5.42 23.21 -21.07
C GLN A 425 5.90 24.40 -21.91
N PHE A 426 6.16 24.19 -23.20
CA PHE A 426 6.58 25.24 -24.13
C PHE A 426 5.47 26.29 -24.35
N LEU A 427 4.25 25.86 -24.66
CA LEU A 427 3.15 26.75 -25.01
C LEU A 427 2.69 27.60 -23.82
N ARG A 428 2.69 27.05 -22.60
CA ARG A 428 2.31 27.80 -21.40
C ARG A 428 3.22 28.98 -21.09
N GLN A 429 4.43 29.03 -21.64
CA GLN A 429 5.31 30.18 -21.51
C GLN A 429 4.85 31.38 -22.34
N LYS A 430 3.99 31.16 -23.35
CA LYS A 430 3.65 32.15 -24.38
C LYS A 430 2.16 32.38 -24.56
N PHE A 431 1.32 31.42 -24.16
CA PHE A 431 -0.12 31.42 -24.42
C PHE A 431 -0.91 31.04 -23.16
N ARG A 432 -2.15 31.51 -23.10
CA ARG A 432 -3.09 31.14 -22.04
C ARG A 432 -3.55 29.69 -22.16
N ASP A 433 -3.80 29.06 -21.02
CA ASP A 433 -4.26 27.67 -20.94
C ASP A 433 -5.55 27.42 -21.74
N GLU A 434 -6.48 28.39 -21.79
CA GLU A 434 -7.72 28.27 -22.58
C GLU A 434 -7.46 28.19 -24.09
N SER A 435 -6.57 29.04 -24.61
CA SER A 435 -6.21 29.05 -26.03
C SER A 435 -5.50 27.76 -26.46
N ILE A 436 -4.67 27.19 -25.57
CA ILE A 436 -4.03 25.90 -25.81
C ILE A 436 -5.08 24.77 -25.85
N LEU A 437 -6.06 24.78 -24.94
CA LEU A 437 -7.15 23.81 -24.93
C LEU A 437 -8.05 23.91 -26.16
N ASP A 438 -8.28 25.12 -26.66
CA ASP A 438 -9.06 25.34 -27.87
C ASP A 438 -8.33 24.88 -29.13
N ASN A 439 -7.00 24.96 -29.12
CA ASN A 439 -6.11 24.54 -30.21
C ASN A 439 -5.37 23.22 -29.90
N CYS A 440 -5.97 22.31 -29.12
CA CYS A 440 -5.30 21.15 -28.52
C CYS A 440 -4.60 20.18 -29.50
N HIS A 441 -4.92 20.23 -30.80
CA HIS A 441 -4.24 19.42 -31.82
C HIS A 441 -2.77 19.77 -31.97
N ILE A 442 -2.37 21.01 -31.70
CA ILE A 442 -0.97 21.44 -31.78
C ILE A 442 -0.06 20.62 -30.85
N LEU A 443 -0.60 20.10 -29.74
CA LEU A 443 0.11 19.27 -28.77
C LEU A 443 0.55 17.91 -29.32
N LEU A 444 0.04 17.52 -30.50
CA LEU A 444 0.32 16.23 -31.14
C LEU A 444 1.61 16.24 -31.97
N TYR A 445 2.19 17.41 -32.22
CA TYR A 445 3.30 17.60 -33.16
C TYR A 445 4.64 17.72 -32.44
N PRO A 446 5.78 17.45 -33.10
CA PRO A 446 7.09 17.63 -32.48
C PRO A 446 7.30 19.07 -32.01
N VAL A 447 7.78 19.23 -30.77
CA VAL A 447 7.95 20.55 -30.12
C VAL A 447 8.88 21.47 -30.92
N THR A 448 9.88 20.91 -31.61
CA THR A 448 10.82 21.67 -32.45
C THR A 448 10.14 22.35 -33.64
N GLU A 449 9.23 21.65 -34.33
CA GLU A 449 8.45 22.22 -35.44
C GLU A 449 7.44 23.25 -34.91
N VAL A 450 6.75 22.93 -33.81
CA VAL A 450 5.80 23.84 -33.16
C VAL A 450 6.50 25.14 -32.73
N GLU A 451 7.66 25.02 -32.09
CA GLU A 451 8.47 26.16 -31.66
C GLU A 451 8.94 27.02 -32.83
N HIS A 452 9.43 26.39 -33.91
CA HIS A 452 9.90 27.09 -35.09
C HIS A 452 8.84 28.04 -35.66
N TYR A 453 7.61 27.53 -35.89
CA TYR A 453 6.52 28.35 -36.44
C TYR A 453 5.96 29.35 -35.45
N ILE A 454 5.89 29.02 -34.17
CA ILE A 454 5.45 29.96 -33.13
C ILE A 454 6.39 31.16 -33.06
N ASN A 455 7.70 30.92 -33.04
CA ASN A 455 8.67 32.01 -32.99
C ASN A 455 8.60 32.87 -34.26
N ALA A 456 8.43 32.26 -35.44
CA ALA A 456 8.25 32.99 -36.69
C ALA A 456 7.01 33.90 -36.67
N LEU A 457 5.85 33.37 -36.27
CA LEU A 457 4.58 34.11 -36.26
C LEU A 457 4.52 35.18 -35.16
N LEU A 458 5.10 34.92 -33.99
CA LEU A 458 5.23 35.92 -32.93
C LEU A 458 6.14 37.09 -33.33
N ASN A 459 7.28 36.80 -33.97
CA ASN A 459 8.16 37.85 -34.51
C ASN A 459 7.45 38.71 -35.55
N LEU A 460 6.62 38.10 -36.42
CA LEU A 460 5.79 38.82 -37.38
C LEU A 460 4.71 39.66 -36.71
N ARG A 461 4.10 39.18 -35.61
CA ARG A 461 3.13 39.96 -34.81
C ARG A 461 3.79 41.18 -34.17
N GLU A 462 5.02 41.03 -33.68
CA GLU A 462 5.80 42.11 -33.05
C GLU A 462 6.47 43.07 -34.05
N GLY A 463 6.30 42.86 -35.36
CA GLY A 463 6.88 43.72 -36.39
C GLY A 463 8.41 43.60 -36.52
N LYS A 464 9.03 42.55 -35.96
CA LYS A 464 10.47 42.29 -36.09
C LYS A 464 10.78 41.85 -37.53
N ARG A 465 11.83 42.43 -38.13
CA ARG A 465 12.25 42.08 -39.51
C ARG A 465 12.55 40.58 -39.62
N ARG A 466 12.14 39.99 -40.74
CA ARG A 466 12.45 38.59 -41.09
C ARG A 466 13.95 38.35 -40.97
N GLN A 467 14.35 37.37 -40.16
CA GLN A 467 15.69 36.81 -40.25
C GLN A 467 15.73 35.94 -41.52
N GLU A 468 16.79 36.07 -42.33
CA GLU A 468 16.96 35.38 -43.62
C GLU A 468 17.02 33.84 -43.51
N THR A 469 17.01 33.31 -42.28
CA THR A 469 17.02 31.88 -41.96
C THR A 469 15.67 31.17 -42.07
N PHE A 470 14.55 31.89 -42.24
CA PHE A 470 13.23 31.27 -42.42
C PHE A 470 13.01 30.84 -43.88
N ALA A 471 13.53 29.68 -44.25
CA ALA A 471 13.50 29.11 -45.60
C ALA A 471 12.12 28.57 -46.07
N TYR A 472 11.00 29.07 -45.53
CA TYR A 472 9.65 28.65 -45.93
C TYR A 472 8.73 29.85 -46.20
N ASP A 473 7.86 29.68 -47.21
CA ASP A 473 6.86 30.63 -47.73
C ASP A 473 5.79 31.06 -46.70
N LEU A 474 6.19 31.74 -45.62
CA LEU A 474 5.30 32.53 -44.77
C LEU A 474 4.99 33.88 -45.46
N HIS A 475 4.48 33.80 -46.69
CA HIS A 475 4.12 34.93 -47.52
C HIS A 475 2.63 35.26 -47.36
N TYR A 476 2.29 35.88 -46.24
CA TYR A 476 0.96 36.43 -46.04
C TYR A 476 0.87 37.86 -46.58
N SER A 477 0.61 38.03 -47.88
CA SER A 477 0.40 39.35 -48.48
C SER A 477 -0.85 40.06 -47.96
N ASN A 478 -1.84 39.30 -47.48
CA ASN A 478 -3.16 39.81 -47.09
C ASN A 478 -3.49 39.64 -45.59
N VAL A 479 -2.56 39.12 -44.76
CA VAL A 479 -2.81 38.94 -43.33
C VAL A 479 -2.09 40.02 -42.54
N ARG A 480 -2.86 40.79 -41.75
CA ARG A 480 -2.29 41.71 -40.76
C ARG A 480 -1.78 40.90 -39.57
N CYS A 481 -0.55 40.40 -39.66
CA CYS A 481 0.06 39.57 -38.61
C CYS A 481 0.08 40.26 -37.23
N ALA A 482 0.20 41.60 -37.21
CA ALA A 482 0.19 42.40 -35.99
C ALA A 482 -1.15 42.35 -35.21
N SER A 483 -2.27 41.99 -35.86
CA SER A 483 -3.60 41.91 -35.23
C SER A 483 -4.03 40.48 -34.91
N LEU A 484 -3.16 39.49 -35.04
CA LEU A 484 -3.51 38.10 -34.77
C LEU A 484 -3.64 37.84 -33.26
N THR A 485 -4.79 37.29 -32.88
CA THR A 485 -5.03 36.73 -31.55
C THR A 485 -4.21 35.47 -31.33
N ASP A 486 -4.03 35.09 -30.07
CA ASP A 486 -3.31 33.86 -29.69
C ASP A 486 -3.92 32.61 -30.33
N ASP A 487 -5.25 32.49 -30.36
CA ASP A 487 -5.94 31.37 -31.02
C ASP A 487 -5.68 31.33 -32.52
N GLN A 488 -5.66 32.48 -33.18
CA GLN A 488 -5.35 32.57 -34.60
C GLN A 488 -3.90 32.18 -34.89
N ILE A 489 -2.95 32.57 -34.03
CA ILE A 489 -1.55 32.15 -34.16
C ILE A 489 -1.45 30.63 -34.03
N LEU A 490 -2.02 30.04 -32.97
CA LEU A 490 -1.95 28.59 -32.75
C LEU A 490 -2.61 27.80 -33.90
N SER A 491 -3.74 28.28 -34.41
CA SER A 491 -4.39 27.72 -35.60
C SER A 491 -3.53 27.83 -36.86
N LEU A 492 -2.85 28.97 -37.08
CA LEU A 492 -1.96 29.17 -38.22
C LEU A 492 -0.71 28.30 -38.14
N VAL A 493 -0.15 28.09 -36.94
CA VAL A 493 0.97 27.15 -36.74
C VAL A 493 0.59 25.76 -37.22
N LEU A 494 -0.58 25.26 -36.77
CA LEU A 494 -1.07 23.96 -37.17
C LEU A 494 -1.29 23.88 -38.69
N TYR A 495 -1.83 24.95 -39.29
CA TYR A 495 -2.01 25.05 -40.74
C TYR A 495 -0.68 24.96 -41.50
N GLU A 496 0.36 25.71 -41.09
CA GLU A 496 1.66 25.71 -41.78
C GLU A 496 2.43 24.40 -41.63
N ILE A 497 2.25 23.70 -40.50
CA ILE A 497 2.77 22.34 -40.34
C ILE A 497 2.04 21.40 -41.31
N GLU A 498 0.71 21.32 -41.25
CA GLU A 498 -0.08 20.38 -42.04
C GLU A 498 -0.10 20.68 -43.55
N LYS A 499 0.10 21.93 -43.95
CA LYS A 499 0.23 22.34 -45.36
C LYS A 499 1.34 21.56 -46.07
N LYS A 500 2.47 21.28 -45.38
CA LYS A 500 3.58 20.47 -45.91
C LYS A 500 3.20 19.00 -46.12
N TYR A 501 2.18 18.53 -45.41
CA TYR A 501 1.71 17.14 -45.39
C TYR A 501 0.34 16.98 -46.06
N HIS A 502 -0.13 17.98 -46.81
CA HIS A 502 -1.44 17.97 -47.46
C HIS A 502 -2.59 17.63 -46.51
N PHE A 503 -2.49 18.06 -45.24
CA PHE A 503 -3.50 17.81 -44.20
C PHE A 503 -3.78 16.32 -43.94
N SER A 504 -2.79 15.44 -44.20
CA SER A 504 -2.92 14.00 -43.95
C SER A 504 -2.86 13.63 -42.46
N GLY A 505 -2.37 14.55 -41.61
CA GLY A 505 -2.03 14.29 -40.21
C GLY A 505 -0.67 13.64 -40.02
N ASP A 506 0.10 13.39 -41.09
CA ASP A 506 1.42 12.74 -40.99
C ASP A 506 2.50 13.69 -40.43
N GLY A 507 2.17 14.98 -40.26
CA GLY A 507 3.07 15.98 -39.69
C GLY A 507 3.52 15.66 -38.26
N ILE A 508 2.83 14.76 -37.54
CA ILE A 508 3.24 14.30 -36.21
C ILE A 508 4.53 13.46 -36.21
N TRP A 509 4.98 12.94 -37.36
CA TRP A 509 6.21 12.14 -37.51
C TRP A 509 7.35 12.88 -38.20
N THR A 510 7.27 14.21 -38.30
CA THR A 510 8.40 15.05 -38.72
C THR A 510 9.63 14.71 -37.89
N LYS A 511 10.80 14.64 -38.57
CA LYS A 511 12.08 14.12 -38.04
C LYS A 511 12.25 14.32 -36.53
N GLN A 512 12.01 13.26 -35.77
CA GLN A 512 12.64 13.10 -34.46
C GLN A 512 14.13 12.85 -34.74
N GLU A 513 14.94 13.89 -34.82
CA GLU A 513 16.40 13.73 -34.90
C GLU A 513 16.91 13.17 -33.56
N GLY A 514 17.11 11.86 -33.55
CA GLY A 514 17.73 11.11 -32.46
C GLY A 514 17.59 9.61 -32.68
N ASN A 515 18.65 8.98 -33.21
CA ASN A 515 18.83 7.53 -33.46
C ASN A 515 18.44 6.98 -34.85
N LYS A 516 18.87 7.65 -35.94
CA LYS A 516 19.39 6.87 -37.07
C LYS A 516 20.86 6.55 -36.78
N VAL A 517 21.11 5.42 -36.13
CA VAL A 517 22.42 4.79 -36.17
C VAL A 517 22.59 4.22 -37.57
N ASP A 518 23.69 4.62 -38.22
CA ASP A 518 24.09 4.22 -39.55
C ASP A 518 23.91 2.72 -39.79
N THR A 519 22.96 2.40 -40.66
CA THR A 519 22.96 1.15 -41.40
C THR A 519 22.68 1.54 -42.83
N LEU A 520 23.75 1.86 -43.57
CA LEU A 520 23.89 1.67 -45.02
C LEU A 520 25.28 2.13 -45.47
N SER A 521 26.30 1.33 -45.15
CA SER A 521 27.57 1.31 -45.88
C SER A 521 28.36 0.03 -45.58
N SER A 522 27.90 -1.08 -46.17
CA SER A 522 28.77 -2.16 -46.62
C SER A 522 28.05 -2.96 -47.71
N LYS A 523 28.41 -2.63 -48.96
CA LYS A 523 28.49 -3.62 -50.03
C LYS A 523 29.70 -4.50 -49.78
#